data_AF-A0A150URX4-F1
#
_entry.id   AF-A0A150URX4-F1
#
_cell.length_a   1.000
_cell.length_b   1.000
_cell.length_c   1.000
_cell.angle_alpha   90.00
_cell.angle_beta   90.00
_cell.angle_gamma   90.00
#
_symmetry.space_group_name_H-M   'P 1'
#
loop_
_entity.id
_entity.type
_entity.pdbx_description
1 polymer ?
#
loop_
_entity_poly.entity_id
_entity_poly.type
_entity_poly.pdbx_seq_one_letter_code
_entity_poly.pdbx_strand_id
1 'polypeptide(L)'
;TYNASTFILHGEPLQIVGGQMDPQRIPYPYWRARLKRARAMGLNTVFSYIFWDQLEPVSGTWTGSPPENDVSHYFRLAQDEGLNVLVRPGPYVCGEHDFGGFPAWLSEVPGLMVKGYNEPFLNAFKSYISRLACDLKELQITNGGPILMVQVEMNIGSFGGNH
;
A
#
# COMPACT_ATOMS: atom_id res chain seq x y z
N THR A 1 -4.89 14.15 -12.33
CA THR A 1 -5.20 15.42 -11.64
C THR A 1 -6.63 15.37 -11.13
N TYR A 2 -7.17 16.44 -10.56
CA TYR A 2 -8.56 16.50 -10.12
C TYR A 2 -9.07 17.95 -10.14
N ASN A 3 -10.39 18.12 -10.17
CA ASN A 3 -11.07 19.38 -9.90
C ASN A 3 -11.94 19.23 -8.64
N ALA A 4 -12.81 20.19 -8.35
CA ALA A 4 -13.63 20.22 -7.14
C ALA A 4 -14.56 18.98 -6.96
N SER A 5 -14.92 18.28 -8.03
CA SER A 5 -15.88 17.18 -7.99
C SER A 5 -15.41 15.88 -8.65
N THR A 6 -14.33 15.90 -9.42
CA THR A 6 -13.98 14.80 -10.33
C THR A 6 -12.48 14.60 -10.43
N PHE A 7 -12.05 13.34 -10.47
CA PHE A 7 -10.69 12.97 -10.86
C PHE A 7 -10.55 13.04 -12.38
N ILE A 8 -9.36 13.39 -12.86
CA ILE A 8 -9.05 13.50 -14.28
C ILE A 8 -7.85 12.60 -14.56
N LEU A 9 -8.05 11.60 -15.43
CA LEU A 9 -7.04 10.64 -15.86
C LEU A 9 -6.84 10.78 -17.37
N HIS A 10 -5.61 11.10 -17.79
CA HIS A 10 -5.26 11.35 -19.20
C HIS A 10 -6.16 12.37 -19.91
N GLY A 11 -6.61 13.40 -19.18
CA GLY A 11 -7.50 14.45 -19.71
C GLY A 11 -8.98 14.14 -19.58
N GLU A 12 -9.36 12.90 -19.27
CA GLU A 12 -10.74 12.46 -19.20
C GLU A 12 -11.25 12.34 -17.75
N PRO A 13 -12.53 12.65 -17.49
CA PRO A 13 -13.16 12.40 -16.19
C PRO A 13 -13.08 10.92 -15.79
N LEU A 14 -12.66 10.66 -14.55
CA LEU A 14 -12.56 9.33 -13.95
C LEU A 14 -13.45 9.24 -12.72
N GLN A 15 -14.40 8.30 -12.76
CA GLN A 15 -15.04 7.79 -11.55
C GLN A 15 -14.32 6.51 -11.10
N ILE A 16 -13.83 6.50 -9.87
CA ILE A 16 -13.17 5.32 -9.30
C ILE A 16 -14.25 4.38 -8.76
N VAL A 17 -14.29 3.16 -9.32
CA VAL A 17 -15.11 2.06 -8.84
C VAL A 17 -14.15 1.00 -8.32
N GLY A 18 -13.94 1.02 -7.00
CA GLY A 18 -12.85 0.31 -6.36
C GLY A 18 -13.26 -0.78 -5.38
N GLY A 19 -12.37 -1.74 -5.16
CA GLY A 19 -12.49 -2.78 -4.14
C GLY A 19 -11.13 -3.09 -3.51
N GLN A 20 -11.11 -3.34 -2.20
CA GLN A 20 -9.90 -3.71 -1.47
C GLN A 20 -9.48 -5.15 -1.80
N MET A 21 -8.22 -5.36 -2.16
CA MET A 21 -7.64 -6.67 -2.43
C MET A 21 -6.12 -6.65 -2.18
N ASP A 22 -5.71 -7.15 -1.02
CA ASP A 22 -4.32 -7.10 -0.56
C ASP A 22 -3.54 -8.35 -1.03
N PRO A 23 -2.39 -8.18 -1.73
CA PRO A 23 -1.59 -9.29 -2.23
C PRO A 23 -1.15 -10.25 -1.11
N GLN A 24 -0.76 -9.69 0.03
CA GLN A 24 -0.25 -10.39 1.21
C GLN A 24 -1.31 -11.22 1.95
N ARG A 25 -2.58 -11.16 1.54
CA ARG A 25 -3.68 -12.01 2.05
C ARG A 25 -4.08 -13.12 1.09
N ILE A 26 -3.49 -13.16 -0.11
CA ILE A 26 -3.89 -14.05 -1.19
C ILE A 26 -2.67 -14.84 -1.64
N PRO A 27 -2.70 -16.18 -1.64
CA PRO A 27 -1.57 -16.95 -2.14
C PRO A 27 -1.27 -16.57 -3.60
N TYR A 28 0.01 -16.40 -3.91
CA TYR A 28 0.52 -15.91 -5.19
C TYR A 28 -0.14 -16.54 -6.43
N PRO A 29 -0.33 -17.88 -6.51
CA PRO A 29 -0.96 -18.52 -7.67
C PRO A 29 -2.39 -18.02 -7.99
N TYR A 30 -3.07 -17.40 -7.03
CA TYR A 30 -4.45 -16.95 -7.20
C TYR A 30 -4.58 -15.48 -7.59
N TRP A 31 -3.53 -14.66 -7.49
CA TRP A 31 -3.61 -13.21 -7.73
C TRP A 31 -4.30 -12.85 -9.03
N ARG A 32 -3.79 -13.37 -10.16
CA ARG A 32 -4.34 -13.06 -11.49
C ARG A 32 -5.80 -13.47 -11.62
N ALA A 33 -6.18 -14.61 -11.06
CA ALA A 33 -7.57 -15.06 -11.07
C ALA A 33 -8.49 -14.16 -10.23
N ARG A 34 -8.01 -13.61 -9.10
CA ARG A 34 -8.78 -12.66 -8.27
C ARG A 34 -8.92 -11.30 -8.97
N LEU A 35 -7.85 -10.79 -9.57
CA LEU A 35 -7.86 -9.54 -10.34
C LEU A 35 -8.80 -9.63 -11.56
N LYS A 36 -8.76 -10.74 -12.31
CA LYS A 36 -9.71 -10.99 -13.40
C LYS A 36 -11.17 -10.94 -12.95
N ARG A 37 -11.48 -11.53 -11.79
CA ARG A 37 -12.83 -11.49 -11.22
C ARG A 37 -13.21 -10.07 -10.77
N ALA A 38 -12.31 -9.34 -10.13
CA ALA A 38 -12.51 -7.93 -9.79
C ALA A 38 -12.88 -7.11 -11.04
N ARG A 39 -12.12 -7.27 -12.13
CA ARG A 39 -12.42 -6.62 -13.40
C ARG A 39 -13.78 -7.04 -13.97
N ALA A 40 -14.09 -8.33 -13.96
CA ALA A 40 -15.35 -8.86 -14.46
C ALA A 40 -16.58 -8.39 -13.66
N MET A 41 -16.42 -8.05 -12.38
CA MET A 41 -17.46 -7.44 -11.55
C MET A 41 -17.67 -5.94 -11.83
N GLY A 42 -16.90 -5.35 -12.76
CA GLY A 42 -17.01 -3.94 -13.14
C GLY A 42 -16.07 -3.01 -12.38
N LEU A 43 -15.15 -3.53 -11.56
CA LEU A 43 -14.14 -2.70 -10.91
C LEU A 43 -13.17 -2.13 -11.96
N ASN A 44 -12.75 -0.89 -11.75
CA ASN A 44 -11.69 -0.25 -12.53
C ASN A 44 -10.44 0.04 -11.71
N THR A 45 -10.51 -0.15 -10.39
CA THR A 45 -9.42 0.14 -9.46
C THR A 45 -9.40 -0.91 -8.34
N VAL A 46 -8.22 -1.36 -7.94
CA VAL A 46 -8.04 -2.14 -6.70
C VAL A 46 -7.33 -1.30 -5.65
N PHE A 47 -7.75 -1.45 -4.39
CA PHE A 47 -7.11 -0.81 -3.25
C PHE A 47 -6.27 -1.85 -2.52
N SER A 48 -5.05 -1.49 -2.12
CA SER A 48 -4.13 -2.42 -1.47
C SER A 48 -3.50 -1.79 -0.24
N TYR A 49 -3.66 -2.42 0.91
CA TYR A 49 -2.74 -2.26 2.01
C TYR A 49 -1.38 -2.86 1.66
N ILE A 50 -0.35 -2.39 2.37
CA ILE A 50 0.98 -2.98 2.39
C ILE A 50 1.30 -3.21 3.86
N PHE A 51 1.54 -4.47 4.22
CA PHE A 51 1.88 -4.89 5.57
C PHE A 51 3.40 -4.84 5.73
N TRP A 52 3.88 -3.83 6.47
CA TRP A 52 5.29 -3.57 6.68
C TRP A 52 5.95 -4.72 7.46
N ASP A 53 5.29 -5.26 8.47
CA ASP A 53 5.73 -6.43 9.24
C ASP A 53 6.13 -7.62 8.37
N GLN A 54 5.44 -7.84 7.25
CA GLN A 54 5.78 -8.93 6.34
C GLN A 54 6.92 -8.59 5.38
N LEU A 55 7.02 -7.33 4.93
CA LEU A 55 8.12 -6.89 4.07
C LEU A 55 9.45 -6.82 4.84
N GLU A 56 9.39 -6.41 6.11
CA GLU A 56 10.53 -6.26 7.00
C GLU A 56 10.30 -6.97 8.36
N PRO A 57 10.29 -8.31 8.38
CA PRO A 57 9.99 -9.09 9.60
C PRO A 57 11.09 -8.96 10.65
N VAL A 58 12.32 -8.70 10.23
CA VAL A 58 13.46 -8.37 11.09
C VAL A 58 14.04 -7.03 10.63
N SER A 59 14.44 -6.17 11.57
CA SER A 59 14.97 -4.85 11.27
C SER A 59 16.12 -4.91 10.25
N GLY A 60 16.01 -4.13 9.17
CA GLY A 60 16.98 -4.08 8.07
C GLY A 60 16.88 -5.23 7.06
N THR A 61 16.04 -6.24 7.31
CA THR A 61 15.82 -7.32 6.34
C THR A 61 14.61 -7.00 5.49
N TRP A 62 14.79 -6.73 4.20
CA TRP A 62 13.65 -6.57 3.32
C TRP A 62 13.51 -7.76 2.41
N THR A 63 12.41 -8.46 2.57
CA THR A 63 12.17 -9.73 1.92
C THR A 63 11.12 -9.57 0.85
N GLY A 64 11.46 -9.93 -0.40
CA GLY A 64 10.47 -10.22 -1.45
C GLY A 64 9.89 -11.63 -1.34
N SER A 65 10.25 -12.34 -0.26
CA SER A 65 9.78 -13.69 0.07
C SER A 65 8.93 -13.61 1.35
N PRO A 66 7.80 -14.33 1.44
CA PRO A 66 7.27 -15.19 0.41
C PRO A 66 6.81 -14.37 -0.82
N PRO A 67 6.55 -15.00 -2.00
CA PRO A 67 6.22 -14.28 -3.24
C PRO A 67 5.11 -13.23 -3.09
N GLU A 68 4.26 -13.39 -2.08
CA GLU A 68 3.21 -12.46 -1.73
C GLU A 68 3.71 -11.05 -1.35
N ASN A 69 4.98 -10.94 -0.97
CA ASN A 69 5.67 -9.68 -0.68
C ASN A 69 6.17 -8.95 -1.94
N ASP A 70 6.14 -9.57 -3.13
CA ASP A 70 6.38 -8.85 -4.39
C ASP A 70 5.14 -8.06 -4.84
N VAL A 71 4.86 -7.01 -4.07
CA VAL A 71 3.74 -6.08 -4.32
C VAL A 71 3.87 -5.36 -5.66
N SER A 72 5.11 -5.17 -6.15
CA SER A 72 5.38 -4.57 -7.44
C SER A 72 4.87 -5.46 -8.58
N HIS A 73 5.08 -6.77 -8.48
CA HIS A 73 4.58 -7.73 -9.45
C HIS A 73 3.06 -7.85 -9.40
N TYR A 74 2.46 -7.85 -8.20
CA TYR A 74 1.00 -7.82 -8.06
C TYR A 74 0.37 -6.62 -8.77
N PHE A 75 0.94 -5.43 -8.64
CA PHE A 75 0.43 -4.24 -9.33
C PHE A 75 0.65 -4.28 -10.84
N ARG A 76 1.75 -4.87 -11.33
CA ARG A 76 1.90 -5.16 -12.77
C ARG A 76 0.80 -6.10 -13.28
N LEU A 77 0.45 -7.13 -12.51
CA LEU A 77 -0.68 -8.00 -12.87
C LEU A 77 -2.01 -7.23 -12.85
N ALA A 78 -2.22 -6.31 -11.91
CA ALA A 78 -3.42 -5.46 -11.91
C ALA A 78 -3.49 -4.61 -13.19
N GLN A 79 -2.38 -4.03 -13.61
CA GLN A 79 -2.27 -3.28 -14.86
C GLN A 79 -2.60 -4.15 -16.08
N ASP A 80 -2.02 -5.36 -16.16
CA ASP A 80 -2.29 -6.31 -17.25
C ASP A 80 -3.78 -6.66 -17.37
N GLU A 81 -4.49 -6.72 -16.25
CA GLU A 81 -5.93 -7.01 -16.22
C GLU A 81 -6.80 -5.74 -16.38
N GLY A 82 -6.20 -4.60 -16.71
CA GLY A 82 -6.89 -3.34 -16.97
C GLY A 82 -7.45 -2.68 -15.72
N LEU A 83 -6.81 -2.90 -14.57
CA LEU A 83 -7.15 -2.29 -13.28
C LEU A 83 -6.12 -1.23 -12.91
N ASN A 84 -6.61 -0.11 -12.42
CA ASN A 84 -5.81 0.88 -11.71
C ASN A 84 -5.54 0.42 -10.27
N VAL A 85 -4.59 1.08 -9.60
CA VAL A 85 -4.21 0.78 -8.22
C VAL A 85 -4.25 2.04 -7.35
N LEU A 86 -4.83 1.93 -6.15
CA LEU A 86 -4.65 2.87 -5.04
C LEU A 86 -3.88 2.15 -3.93
N VAL A 87 -2.68 2.64 -3.62
CA VAL A 87 -1.81 2.02 -2.62
C VAL A 87 -2.01 2.69 -1.27
N ARG A 88 -2.09 1.89 -0.20
CA ARG A 88 -2.29 2.34 1.18
C ARG A 88 -1.14 1.79 2.02
N PRO A 89 0.08 2.36 1.88
CA PRO A 89 1.30 1.77 2.42
C PRO A 89 1.47 1.94 3.94
N GLY A 90 0.60 2.69 4.61
CA GLY A 90 0.68 2.91 6.05
C GLY A 90 1.51 4.15 6.44
N PRO A 91 2.29 4.09 7.53
CA PRO A 91 2.91 2.88 8.09
C PRO A 91 2.00 2.07 9.02
N TYR A 92 0.97 2.70 9.59
CA TYR A 92 -0.16 2.00 10.21
C TYR A 92 -1.26 1.78 9.16
N VAL A 93 -1.78 0.56 9.04
CA VAL A 93 -2.90 0.25 8.12
C VAL A 93 -4.15 -0.24 8.83
N CYS A 94 -4.08 -0.55 10.13
CA CYS A 94 -5.12 -1.29 10.85
C CYS A 94 -5.40 -2.62 10.16
N GLY A 95 -6.39 -2.62 9.26
CA GLY A 95 -6.68 -3.70 8.32
C GLY A 95 -6.99 -5.04 8.97
N GLU A 96 -7.36 -5.06 10.26
CA GLU A 96 -7.51 -6.27 11.07
C GLU A 96 -6.29 -7.19 10.88
N HIS A 97 -5.10 -6.57 10.94
CA HIS A 97 -3.80 -7.20 10.79
C HIS A 97 -3.01 -7.07 12.09
N ASP A 98 -2.10 -8.02 12.32
CA ASP A 98 -1.32 -8.05 13.55
C ASP A 98 -0.51 -6.75 13.70
N PHE A 99 -0.55 -6.22 14.92
CA PHE A 99 0.00 -4.92 15.29
C PHE A 99 -0.30 -3.77 14.29
N GLY A 100 -1.42 -3.87 13.56
CA GLY A 100 -1.83 -2.88 12.56
C GLY A 100 -0.91 -2.74 11.34
N GLY A 101 -0.10 -3.76 11.04
CA GLY A 101 0.88 -3.77 9.96
C GLY A 101 2.29 -3.36 10.38
N PHE A 102 2.51 -3.00 11.65
CA PHE A 102 3.83 -2.65 12.15
C PHE A 102 4.67 -3.91 12.44
N PRO A 103 5.96 -3.93 12.06
CA PRO A 103 6.85 -4.97 12.51
C PRO A 103 7.00 -5.00 14.04
N ALA A 104 7.00 -6.20 14.63
CA ALA A 104 7.12 -6.37 16.08
C ALA A 104 8.42 -5.78 16.65
N TRP A 105 9.52 -5.83 15.88
CA TRP A 105 10.83 -5.29 16.30
C TRP A 105 10.82 -3.78 16.57
N LEU A 106 9.82 -3.03 16.09
CA LEU A 106 9.68 -1.61 16.44
C LEU A 106 9.50 -1.42 17.96
N SER A 107 8.85 -2.38 18.64
CA SER A 107 8.65 -2.33 20.09
C SER A 107 9.94 -2.54 20.90
N GLU A 108 10.99 -3.07 20.27
CA GLU A 108 12.30 -3.32 20.89
C GLU A 108 13.23 -2.10 20.77
N VAL A 109 12.87 -1.10 19.96
CA VAL A 109 13.69 0.10 19.75
C VAL A 109 13.52 1.07 20.92
N PRO A 110 14.60 1.41 21.66
CA PRO A 110 14.51 2.32 22.80
C PRO A 110 13.95 3.70 22.41
N GLY A 111 12.94 4.16 23.15
CA GLY A 111 12.32 5.47 22.95
C GLY A 111 11.40 5.58 21.73
N LEU A 112 11.14 4.48 21.02
CA LEU A 112 10.23 4.46 19.88
C LEU A 112 8.77 4.43 20.36
N MET A 113 7.98 5.39 19.86
CA MET A 113 6.52 5.38 20.01
C MET A 113 5.87 5.31 18.63
N VAL A 114 5.18 4.21 18.32
CA VAL A 114 4.47 4.07 17.04
C VAL A 114 3.41 5.16 16.90
N LYS A 115 3.22 5.68 15.69
CA LYS A 115 2.32 6.81 15.37
C LYS A 115 2.61 8.12 16.12
N GLY A 116 3.71 8.20 16.87
CA GLY A 116 4.12 9.40 17.60
C GLY A 116 5.13 10.24 16.83
N TYR A 117 5.26 11.50 17.23
CA TYR A 117 6.34 12.37 16.75
C TYR A 117 7.61 12.13 17.58
N ASN A 118 8.38 11.12 17.20
CA ASN A 118 9.68 10.80 17.80
C ASN A 118 10.66 10.33 16.72
N GLU A 119 11.91 10.70 16.89
CA GLU A 119 12.98 10.45 15.91
C GLU A 119 13.17 8.95 15.59
N PRO A 120 13.13 8.00 16.55
CA PRO A 120 13.24 6.58 16.25
C PRO A 120 12.15 6.08 15.29
N PHE A 121 10.89 6.45 15.53
CA PHE A 121 9.77 6.05 14.67
C PHE A 121 9.86 6.70 13.27
N LEU A 122 10.17 7.99 13.20
CA LEU A 122 10.28 8.70 11.93
C LEU A 122 11.43 8.14 11.07
N ASN A 123 12.55 7.77 11.68
CA ASN A 123 13.68 7.15 10.98
C ASN A 123 13.32 5.75 10.46
N ALA A 124 12.67 4.92 11.27
CA ALA A 124 12.21 3.60 10.85
C ALA A 124 11.20 3.70 9.70
N PHE A 125 10.19 4.58 9.83
CA PHE A 125 9.20 4.82 8.79
C PHE A 125 9.83 5.33 7.50
N LYS A 126 10.77 6.29 7.59
CA LYS A 126 11.48 6.83 6.43
C LYS A 126 12.24 5.74 5.67
N SER A 127 12.91 4.82 6.38
CA SER A 127 13.59 3.68 5.77
C SER A 127 12.61 2.80 4.97
N TYR A 128 11.53 2.38 5.63
CA TYR A 128 10.48 1.56 5.02
C TYR A 128 9.86 2.20 3.78
N ILE A 129 9.37 3.43 3.90
CA ILE A 129 8.65 4.08 2.81
C ILE A 129 9.57 4.42 1.64
N SER A 130 10.84 4.75 1.91
CA SER A 130 11.83 4.99 0.85
C SER A 130 12.10 3.72 0.06
N ARG A 131 12.24 2.59 0.75
CA ARG A 131 12.47 1.30 0.10
C ARG A 131 11.25 0.83 -0.70
N LEU A 132 10.05 0.97 -0.15
CA LEU A 132 8.80 0.69 -0.88
C LEU A 132 8.67 1.60 -2.11
N ALA A 133 9.00 2.88 -1.98
CA ALA A 133 8.96 3.82 -3.10
C ALA A 133 9.93 3.43 -4.22
N CYS A 134 11.12 2.90 -3.90
CA CYS A 134 12.04 2.38 -4.90
C CYS A 134 11.43 1.20 -5.70
N ASP A 135 10.68 0.32 -5.04
CA ASP A 135 10.04 -0.83 -5.68
C ASP A 135 8.83 -0.41 -6.55
N LEU A 136 8.17 0.70 -6.21
CA LEU A 136 6.93 1.15 -6.84
C LEU A 136 7.06 2.35 -7.79
N LYS A 137 8.22 3.02 -7.85
CA LYS A 137 8.38 4.28 -8.60
C LYS A 137 7.99 4.17 -10.07
N GLU A 138 8.36 3.08 -10.75
CA GLU A 138 8.07 2.88 -12.18
C GLU A 138 6.59 2.55 -12.42
N LEU A 139 5.85 2.20 -11.35
CA LEU A 139 4.44 1.85 -11.39
C LEU A 139 3.51 3.05 -11.15
N GLN A 140 4.06 4.24 -10.94
CA GLN A 140 3.27 5.46 -10.86
C GLN A 140 2.62 5.78 -12.21
N ILE A 141 1.39 6.29 -12.20
CA ILE A 141 0.65 6.64 -13.41
C ILE A 141 1.39 7.66 -14.29
N THR A 142 2.19 8.53 -13.69
CA THR A 142 3.05 9.49 -14.41
C THR A 142 4.20 8.83 -15.16
N ASN A 143 4.56 7.60 -14.82
CA ASN A 143 5.57 6.78 -15.47
C ASN A 143 4.93 5.67 -16.34
N GLY A 144 3.61 5.73 -16.56
CA GLY A 144 2.88 4.75 -17.36
C GLY A 144 2.43 3.49 -16.59
N GLY A 145 2.56 3.48 -15.26
CA GLY A 145 2.08 2.39 -14.41
C GLY A 145 0.64 2.55 -13.91
N PRO A 146 0.12 1.62 -13.10
CA PRO A 146 -1.28 1.61 -12.68
C PRO A 146 -1.57 2.43 -11.40
N ILE A 147 -0.55 2.89 -10.67
CA ILE A 147 -0.75 3.53 -9.36
C ILE A 147 -1.23 4.97 -9.55
N LEU A 148 -2.50 5.21 -9.24
CA LEU A 148 -3.15 6.52 -9.36
C LEU A 148 -2.92 7.41 -8.14
N MET A 149 -2.99 6.81 -6.96
CA MET A 149 -3.02 7.53 -5.69
C MET A 149 -2.40 6.71 -4.56
N VAL A 150 -1.94 7.42 -3.53
CA VAL A 150 -1.37 6.83 -2.32
C VAL A 150 -2.08 7.43 -1.11
N GLN A 151 -2.53 6.59 -0.18
CA GLN A 151 -3.03 7.03 1.12
C GLN A 151 -1.86 7.10 2.11
N VAL A 152 -1.66 8.24 2.77
CA VAL A 152 -0.65 8.39 3.83
C VAL A 152 -1.32 8.15 5.18
N GLU A 153 -0.69 7.32 6.02
CA GLU A 153 -1.21 6.93 7.35
C GLU A 153 -2.59 6.23 7.28
N MET A 154 -3.20 5.98 8.43
CA MET A 154 -4.57 5.45 8.54
C MET A 154 -5.31 6.03 9.74
N ASN A 155 -6.45 6.68 9.44
CA ASN A 155 -7.43 7.18 10.41
C ASN A 155 -6.79 7.94 11.59
N ILE A 156 -5.74 8.73 11.33
CA ILE A 156 -5.00 9.42 12.39
C ILE A 156 -5.87 10.42 13.16
N GLY A 157 -6.90 11.01 12.54
CA GLY A 157 -7.88 11.88 13.22
C GLY A 157 -8.78 11.16 14.23
N SER A 158 -8.85 9.82 14.18
CA SER A 158 -9.51 9.01 15.21
C SER A 158 -8.57 8.67 16.38
N PHE A 159 -7.29 9.01 16.29
CA PHE A 159 -6.29 8.84 17.34
C PHE A 159 -6.17 10.16 18.12
N GLY A 160 -6.51 10.14 19.40
CA GLY A 160 -6.85 11.36 20.15
C GLY A 160 -5.71 12.36 20.44
N GLY A 161 -6.10 13.61 20.63
CA GLY A 161 -5.52 14.56 21.60
C GLY A 161 -4.33 15.41 21.19
N ASN A 162 -3.36 14.87 20.43
CA ASN A 162 -2.14 15.60 20.08
C ASN A 162 -1.83 15.43 18.59
N HIS A 163 -2.32 16.38 17.78
CA HIS A 163 -1.84 16.64 16.43
C HIS A 163 -0.98 17.91 16.46
#